data_AF-A0A318JX72-F1
#
_entry.id   AF-A0A318JX72-F1
#
_cell.length_a   1.000
_cell.length_b   1.000
_cell.length_c   1.000
_cell.angle_alpha   90.00
_cell.angle_beta   90.00
_cell.angle_gamma   90.00
#
_symmetry.space_group_name_H-M   'P 1'
#
loop_
_entity.id
_entity.type
_entity.pdbx_description
1 polymer ?
#
loop_
_entity_poly.entity_id
_entity_poly.type
_entity_poly.pdbx_seq_one_letter_code
_entity_poly.pdbx_strand_id
1 'polypeptide(L)'
;MFPSDESGMVFITFTASVFPVLVSTRHAVRALPTVWEDAVRTLGASRAGVLVRVVFPGILPGVFSGLSVGMGVAWICLISAEMISGRLGVGYRTWQAYTIVDYPAVFVGMITIGILGFGTSGIVELAGRRITRWLPREVSE
;
A
#
# COMPACT_ATOMS: atom_id res chain seq x y z
N MET A 1 -2.71 -3.15 26.58
CA MET A 1 -3.37 -2.31 25.55
C MET A 1 -3.68 -3.09 24.27
N PHE A 2 -2.94 -4.17 23.95
CA PHE A 2 -3.29 -5.15 22.93
C PHE A 2 -3.39 -6.56 23.54
N PRO A 3 -4.44 -7.36 23.25
CA PRO A 3 -4.65 -8.67 23.88
C PRO A 3 -3.72 -9.78 23.36
N SER A 4 -3.20 -9.64 22.13
CA SER A 4 -2.34 -10.61 21.46
C SER A 4 -1.18 -9.94 20.73
N ASP A 5 -0.04 -10.64 20.63
CA ASP A 5 1.13 -10.16 19.88
C ASP A 5 0.76 -9.84 18.43
N GLU A 6 -0.07 -10.68 17.81
CA GLU A 6 -0.61 -10.48 16.45
C GLU A 6 -1.32 -9.14 16.28
N SER A 7 -2.16 -8.75 17.25
CA SER A 7 -2.88 -7.48 17.17
C SER A 7 -1.94 -6.27 17.23
N GLY A 8 -0.84 -6.37 17.99
CA GLY A 8 0.22 -5.35 18.02
C GLY A 8 0.96 -5.27 16.69
N MET A 9 1.34 -6.42 16.10
CA MET A 9 2.00 -6.48 14.80
C MET A 9 1.14 -5.87 13.68
N VAL A 10 -0.16 -6.21 13.64
CA VAL A 10 -1.10 -5.64 12.67
C VAL A 10 -1.23 -4.13 12.85
N PHE A 11 -1.33 -3.65 14.08
CA PHE A 11 -1.48 -2.23 14.36
C PHE A 11 -0.27 -1.40 13.90
N ILE A 12 0.95 -1.85 14.16
CA ILE A 12 2.16 -1.10 13.74
C ILE A 12 2.33 -1.13 12.22
N THR A 13 2.08 -2.28 11.59
CA THR A 13 2.16 -2.44 10.13
C THR A 13 1.13 -1.58 9.42
N PHE A 14 -0.11 -1.59 9.91
CA PHE A 14 -1.17 -0.74 9.40
C PHE A 14 -0.81 0.74 9.53
N THR A 15 -0.43 1.18 10.73
CA THR A 15 -0.12 2.59 11.01
C THR A 15 1.04 3.09 10.14
N ALA A 16 2.07 2.26 9.93
CA ALA A 16 3.20 2.60 9.06
C ALA A 16 2.79 2.73 7.57
N SER A 17 1.92 1.84 7.07
CA SER A 17 1.46 1.86 5.68
C SER A 17 0.48 3.01 5.37
N VAL A 18 -0.22 3.53 6.38
CA VAL A 18 -1.21 4.60 6.21
C VAL A 18 -0.55 5.90 5.75
N PHE A 19 0.65 6.21 6.23
CA PHE A 19 1.30 7.48 5.92
C PHE A 19 1.63 7.66 4.43
N PRO A 20 2.31 6.71 3.74
CA PRO A 20 2.52 6.79 2.29
C PRO A 20 1.22 6.91 1.49
N VAL A 21 0.18 6.16 1.90
CA VAL A 21 -1.14 6.17 1.23
C VAL A 21 -1.79 7.55 1.35
N LEU A 22 -1.79 8.14 2.54
CA LEU A 22 -2.33 9.48 2.77
C LEU A 22 -1.58 10.56 1.98
N VAL A 23 -0.25 10.49 1.99
CA VAL A 23 0.60 11.44 1.25
C VAL A 23 0.31 11.34 -0.24
N SER A 24 0.32 10.13 -0.81
CA SER A 24 0.02 9.92 -2.23
C SER A 24 -1.39 10.38 -2.60
N THR A 25 -2.38 10.09 -1.75
CA THR A 25 -3.76 10.54 -1.94
C THR A 25 -3.85 12.06 -1.96
N ARG A 26 -3.19 12.75 -1.03
CA ARG A 26 -3.15 14.22 -0.99
C ARG A 26 -2.50 14.81 -2.24
N HIS A 27 -1.42 14.19 -2.74
CA HIS A 27 -0.78 14.61 -3.98
C HIS A 27 -1.70 14.38 -5.18
N ALA A 28 -2.41 13.25 -5.25
CA ALA A 28 -3.36 12.95 -6.31
C ALA A 28 -4.52 13.95 -6.36
N VAL A 29 -5.07 14.33 -5.19
CA VAL A 29 -6.12 15.36 -5.11
C VAL A 29 -5.61 16.70 -5.65
N ARG A 30 -4.38 17.09 -5.31
CA ARG A 30 -3.79 18.37 -5.74
C ARG A 30 -3.39 18.39 -7.22
N ALA A 31 -3.14 17.22 -7.81
CA ALA A 31 -2.76 17.10 -9.21
C ALA A 31 -3.96 17.18 -10.17
N LEU A 32 -5.20 17.05 -9.66
CA LEU A 32 -6.39 17.16 -10.48
C LEU A 32 -6.56 18.59 -11.02
N PRO A 33 -6.80 18.78 -12.33
CA PRO A 33 -7.03 20.11 -12.88
C PRO A 33 -8.35 20.69 -12.35
N THR A 34 -8.31 21.92 -11.85
CA THR A 34 -9.47 22.62 -11.28
C THR A 34 -10.61 22.86 -12.29
N VAL A 35 -10.28 22.84 -13.60
CA VAL A 35 -11.25 22.94 -14.71
C VAL A 35 -12.38 21.92 -14.60
N TRP A 36 -12.09 20.69 -14.14
CA TRP A 36 -13.10 19.65 -14.00
C TRP A 36 -14.08 19.95 -12.85
N GLU A 37 -13.61 20.59 -11.78
CA GLU A 37 -14.47 21.02 -10.68
C GLU A 37 -15.38 22.17 -11.10
N ASP A 38 -14.84 23.17 -11.81
CA ASP A 38 -15.58 24.36 -12.24
C ASP A 38 -16.64 24.03 -13.30
N ALA A 39 -16.34 23.11 -14.22
CA ALA A 39 -17.29 22.62 -15.21
C ALA A 39 -18.49 21.92 -14.55
N VAL A 40 -18.24 21.05 -13.58
CA VAL A 40 -19.29 20.29 -12.88
C VAL A 40 -20.11 21.17 -11.94
N ARG A 41 -19.50 22.21 -11.35
CA ARG A 41 -20.21 23.24 -10.57
C ARG A 41 -21.13 24.08 -11.46
N THR A 42 -20.70 24.43 -12.67
CA THR A 42 -21.53 25.17 -13.65
C THR A 42 -22.74 24.35 -14.11
N LEU A 43 -22.61 23.02 -14.14
CA LEU A 43 -23.72 22.09 -14.41
C LEU A 43 -24.66 21.86 -13.22
N GLY A 44 -24.54 22.63 -12.13
CA GLY A 44 -25.44 22.58 -10.98
C GLY A 44 -25.14 21.47 -9.97
N ALA A 45 -23.96 20.84 -10.01
CA ALA A 45 -23.62 19.81 -9.04
C ALA A 45 -23.32 20.39 -7.63
N SER A 46 -23.79 19.69 -6.60
CA SER A 46 -23.43 19.98 -5.21
C SER A 46 -21.98 19.58 -4.90
N ARG A 47 -21.42 20.08 -3.79
CA ARG A 47 -20.05 19.73 -3.34
C ARG A 47 -19.81 18.23 -3.21
N ALA A 48 -20.82 17.49 -2.73
CA ALA A 48 -20.76 16.02 -2.64
C ALA A 48 -20.78 15.36 -4.03
N GLY A 49 -21.51 15.95 -4.98
CA GLY A 49 -21.53 15.50 -6.38
C GLY A 49 -20.16 15.63 -7.06
N VAL A 50 -19.45 16.74 -6.83
CA VAL A 50 -18.07 16.95 -7.32
C VAL A 50 -17.11 15.92 -6.72
N LEU A 51 -17.19 15.68 -5.41
CA LEU A 51 -16.33 14.73 -4.72
C LEU A 51 -16.47 13.32 -5.29
N VAL A 52 -17.69 12.82 -5.45
CA VAL A 52 -17.93 11.42 -5.88
C VAL A 52 -17.75 11.24 -7.38
N ARG A 53 -18.12 12.22 -8.22
CA ARG A 53 -18.11 12.07 -9.69
C ARG A 53 -16.81 12.51 -10.36
N VAL A 54 -16.03 13.39 -9.74
CA VAL A 54 -14.80 13.93 -10.33
C VAL A 54 -13.60 13.52 -9.50
N VAL A 55 -13.58 13.93 -8.22
CA VAL A 55 -12.39 13.76 -7.37
C VAL A 55 -12.12 12.28 -7.10
N PHE A 56 -13.12 11.52 -6.65
CA PHE A 56 -12.97 10.09 -6.34
C PHE A 56 -12.42 9.28 -7.51
N PRO A 57 -13.04 9.28 -8.72
CA PRO A 57 -12.48 8.56 -9.86
C PRO A 57 -11.13 9.12 -10.32
N GLY A 58 -10.93 10.44 -10.24
CA GLY A 58 -9.69 11.10 -10.66
C GLY A 58 -8.47 10.76 -9.81
N ILE A 59 -8.64 10.55 -8.49
CA ILE A 59 -7.52 10.24 -7.59
C ILE A 59 -7.24 8.74 -7.45
N LEU A 60 -8.15 7.85 -7.89
CA LEU A 60 -7.99 6.40 -7.77
C LEU A 60 -6.59 5.90 -8.19
N PRO A 61 -6.02 6.31 -9.35
CA PRO A 61 -4.66 5.89 -9.74
C PRO A 61 -3.59 6.29 -8.73
N GLY A 62 -3.69 7.51 -8.18
CA GLY A 62 -2.75 8.00 -7.16
C GLY A 62 -2.91 7.30 -5.81
N VAL A 63 -4.14 6.92 -5.43
CA VAL A 63 -4.38 6.11 -4.24
C VAL A 63 -3.73 4.73 -4.39
N PHE A 64 -3.90 4.06 -5.53
CA PHE A 64 -3.28 2.75 -5.78
C PHE A 64 -1.75 2.82 -5.86
N SER A 65 -1.19 3.90 -6.39
CA SER A 65 0.25 4.17 -6.32
C SER A 65 0.72 4.26 -4.86
N GLY A 66 -0.04 4.98 -4.02
CA GLY A 66 0.22 5.07 -2.58
C GLY A 66 0.12 3.74 -1.85
N LEU A 67 -0.86 2.91 -2.22
CA LEU A 67 -1.04 1.56 -1.68
C LEU A 67 0.14 0.65 -2.02
N SER A 68 0.70 0.76 -3.24
CA SER A 68 1.89 -0.01 -3.63
C SER A 68 3.10 0.36 -2.77
N VAL A 69 3.35 1.66 -2.58
CA VAL A 69 4.43 2.13 -1.68
C VAL A 69 4.15 1.71 -0.23
N GLY A 70 2.90 1.87 0.23
CA GLY A 70 2.47 1.46 1.56
C GLY A 70 2.64 -0.04 1.81
N MET A 71 2.48 -0.89 0.79
CA MET A 71 2.72 -2.33 0.87
C MET A 71 4.19 -2.65 1.15
N GLY A 72 5.12 -1.92 0.52
CA GLY A 72 6.55 -2.06 0.80
C GLY A 72 6.90 -1.70 2.25
N VAL A 73 6.35 -0.59 2.74
CA VAL A 73 6.53 -0.17 4.15
C VAL A 73 5.91 -1.19 5.11
N ALA A 74 4.72 -1.70 4.78
CA ALA A 74 4.04 -2.73 5.57
C ALA A 74 4.91 -3.98 5.73
N TRP A 75 5.57 -4.43 4.66
CA TRP A 75 6.45 -5.60 4.70
C TRP A 75 7.63 -5.42 5.65
N ILE A 76 8.30 -4.27 5.61
CA ILE A 76 9.44 -3.98 6.48
C ILE A 76 9.00 -3.98 7.95
N CYS A 77 7.88 -3.33 8.25
CA CYS A 77 7.32 -3.29 9.59
C CYS A 77 6.87 -4.68 10.07
N LEU A 78 6.18 -5.45 9.22
CA LEU A 78 5.71 -6.80 9.54
C LEU A 78 6.88 -7.73 9.88
N ILE A 79 7.92 -7.78 9.05
CA ILE A 79 9.09 -8.63 9.29
C ILE A 79 9.78 -8.24 10.59
N SER A 80 9.96 -6.94 10.82
CA SER A 80 10.55 -6.42 12.07
C SER A 80 9.72 -6.82 13.29
N ALA A 81 8.39 -6.79 13.15
CA ALA A 81 7.46 -7.18 14.20
C ALA A 81 7.52 -8.70 14.48
N GLU A 82 7.57 -9.54 13.44
CA GLU A 82 7.73 -11.00 13.57
C GLU A 82 9.04 -11.35 14.29
N MET A 83 10.13 -10.65 13.96
CA MET A 83 11.43 -10.84 14.62
C MET A 83 11.38 -10.54 16.11
N ILE A 84 10.69 -9.48 16.52
CA ILE A 84 10.56 -9.07 17.94
C ILE A 84 9.57 -9.98 18.69
N SER A 85 8.46 -10.37 18.05
CA SER A 85 7.44 -11.21 18.68
C SER A 85 7.99 -12.58 19.08
N GLY A 86 8.92 -13.13 18.30
CA GLY A 86 9.67 -14.31 18.71
C GLY A 86 8.90 -15.64 18.71
N ARG A 87 7.70 -15.67 18.11
CA ARG A 87 6.79 -16.84 18.16
C ARG A 87 6.62 -17.52 16.81
N LEU A 88 6.15 -16.76 15.82
CA LEU A 88 5.72 -17.26 14.52
C LEU A 88 6.10 -16.23 13.45
N GLY A 89 6.25 -16.70 12.21
CA GLY A 89 6.53 -15.83 11.07
C GLY A 89 7.74 -16.24 10.24
N VAL A 90 7.80 -15.77 9.00
CA VAL A 90 8.94 -16.02 8.11
C VAL A 90 10.14 -15.20 8.56
N GLY A 91 9.92 -13.98 9.04
CA GLY A 91 10.94 -13.12 9.62
C GLY A 91 11.59 -13.75 10.85
N TYR A 92 10.77 -14.29 11.76
CA TYR A 92 11.26 -14.98 12.95
C TYR A 92 12.10 -16.22 12.60
N ARG A 93 11.62 -17.09 11.69
CA ARG A 93 12.38 -18.29 11.29
C ARG A 93 13.70 -17.96 10.62
N THR A 94 13.71 -16.93 9.79
CA THR A 94 14.95 -16.44 9.13
C THR A 94 15.94 -15.93 10.18
N TRP A 95 15.45 -15.20 11.19
CA TRP A 95 16.25 -14.72 12.31
C TRP A 95 16.80 -15.86 13.19
N GLN A 96 15.99 -16.88 13.45
CA GLN A 96 16.40 -18.06 14.20
C GLN A 96 17.50 -18.83 13.45
N ALA A 97 17.32 -19.07 12.14
CA ALA A 97 18.33 -19.71 11.29
C ALA A 97 19.66 -18.94 11.30
N TYR A 98 19.60 -17.61 11.26
CA TYR A 98 20.78 -16.75 11.38
C TYR A 98 21.49 -16.94 12.73
N THR A 99 20.74 -17.05 13.83
CA THR A 99 21.30 -17.21 15.18
C THR A 99 22.04 -18.55 15.36
N ILE A 100 21.57 -19.61 14.70
CA ILE A 100 22.24 -20.93 14.71
C ILE A 100 23.26 -21.11 13.58
N VAL A 101 23.54 -20.05 12.81
CA VAL A 101 24.52 -20.06 11.70
C VAL A 101 24.15 -21.04 10.57
N ASP A 102 22.85 -21.31 10.39
CA ASP A 102 22.33 -22.09 9.26
C ASP A 102 22.09 -21.19 8.05
N TYR A 103 23.17 -20.84 7.35
CA TYR A 103 23.10 -19.99 6.17
C TYR A 103 22.18 -20.53 5.05
N PRO A 104 22.16 -21.84 4.73
CA PRO A 104 21.19 -22.38 3.79
C PRO A 104 19.74 -22.00 4.14
N ALA A 105 19.33 -22.16 5.40
CA ALA A 105 18.00 -21.79 5.83
C ALA A 105 17.75 -20.26 5.79
N VAL A 106 18.76 -19.44 6.06
CA VAL A 106 18.66 -17.97 5.90
C VAL A 106 18.37 -17.58 4.45
N PHE A 107 19.07 -18.17 3.48
CA PHE A 107 18.83 -17.90 2.06
C PHE A 107 17.41 -18.30 1.63
N VAL A 108 16.91 -19.45 2.09
CA VAL A 108 15.53 -19.88 1.83
C VAL A 108 14.52 -18.87 2.42
N GLY A 109 14.78 -18.37 3.63
CA GLY A 109 13.99 -17.33 4.26
C GLY A 109 13.95 -16.04 3.45
N MET A 110 15.10 -15.54 2.99
CA MET A 110 15.20 -14.35 2.16
C MET A 110 14.45 -14.49 0.83
N ILE A 111 14.58 -15.63 0.15
CA ILE A 111 13.86 -15.91 -1.10
C ILE A 111 12.34 -15.94 -0.85
N THR A 112 11.92 -16.58 0.24
CA THR A 112 10.50 -16.66 0.62
C THR A 112 9.91 -15.28 0.87
N ILE A 113 10.63 -14.42 1.61
CA ILE A 113 10.23 -13.02 1.83
C ILE A 113 10.14 -12.27 0.50
N GLY A 114 11.13 -12.42 -0.39
CA GLY A 114 11.12 -11.77 -1.71
C GLY A 114 9.92 -12.17 -2.56
N ILE A 115 9.58 -13.46 -2.60
CA ILE A 115 8.43 -13.97 -3.36
C ILE A 115 7.11 -13.47 -2.77
N LEU A 116 6.94 -13.54 -1.44
CA LEU A 116 5.72 -13.06 -0.80
C LEU A 116 5.56 -11.54 -0.93
N GLY A 117 6.65 -10.80 -0.76
CA GLY A 117 6.73 -9.36 -0.95
C GLY A 117 6.35 -8.92 -2.36
N PHE A 118 6.96 -9.56 -3.36
CA PHE A 118 6.65 -9.31 -4.76
C PHE A 118 5.22 -9.72 -5.12
N GLY A 119 4.77 -10.90 -4.68
CA GLY A 119 3.43 -11.40 -4.98
C GLY A 119 2.34 -10.49 -4.43
N THR A 120 2.46 -10.07 -3.17
CA THR A 120 1.48 -9.17 -2.54
C THR A 120 1.51 -7.77 -3.14
N SER A 121 2.69 -7.21 -3.42
CA SER A 121 2.81 -5.91 -4.09
C SER A 121 2.24 -5.95 -5.52
N GLY A 122 2.51 -7.04 -6.25
CA GLY A 122 1.96 -7.28 -7.58
C GLY A 122 0.43 -7.41 -7.60
N ILE A 123 -0.17 -8.04 -6.57
CA ILE A 123 -1.62 -8.11 -6.42
C ILE A 123 -2.22 -6.70 -6.26
N VAL A 124 -1.61 -5.85 -5.41
CA VAL A 124 -2.07 -4.47 -5.20
C VAL A 124 -1.99 -3.67 -6.50
N GLU A 125 -0.89 -3.78 -7.23
CA GLU A 125 -0.72 -3.07 -8.50
C GLU A 125 -1.68 -3.59 -9.59
N LEU A 126 -1.87 -4.90 -9.69
CA LEU A 126 -2.79 -5.51 -10.66
C LEU A 126 -4.25 -5.12 -10.37
N ALA A 127 -4.64 -5.11 -9.10
CA ALA A 127 -5.95 -4.63 -8.66
C ALA A 127 -6.15 -3.16 -9.06
N GLY A 128 -5.13 -2.32 -8.80
CA GLY A 128 -5.14 -0.92 -9.20
C GLY A 128 -5.32 -0.75 -10.70
N ARG A 129 -4.52 -1.45 -11.52
CA ARG A 129 -4.60 -1.40 -12.98
C ARG A 129 -5.96 -1.85 -13.53
N ARG A 130 -6.60 -2.85 -12.91
CA ARG A 130 -7.95 -3.28 -13.33
C ARG A 130 -9.01 -2.23 -13.01
N ILE A 131 -8.92 -1.60 -11.84
CA ILE A 131 -9.91 -0.62 -11.38
C ILE A 131 -9.76 0.70 -12.14
N THR A 132 -8.54 1.09 -12.52
CA THR A 132 -8.27 2.33 -13.25
C THR A 132 -8.28 2.18 -14.76
N ARG A 133 -8.64 1.01 -15.29
CA ARG A 133 -8.66 0.71 -16.75
C ARG A 133 -9.49 1.69 -17.57
N TRP A 134 -10.45 2.35 -16.93
CA TRP A 134 -11.37 3.31 -17.56
C TRP A 134 -10.78 4.70 -17.76
N LEU A 135 -9.65 5.04 -17.13
CA LEU A 135 -8.99 6.33 -17.37
C LEU A 135 -8.26 6.27 -18.72
N PRO A 136 -8.51 7.22 -19.63
CA PRO A 136 -7.68 7.42 -20.81
C PRO A 136 -6.24 7.65 -20.37
N ARG A 137 -5.29 6.92 -20.96
CA ARG A 137 -3.88 7.26 -20.81
C ARG A 137 -3.68 8.60 -21.49
N GLU A 138 -3.30 9.63 -20.74
CA GLU A 138 -2.83 10.88 -21.34
C GLU A 138 -1.65 10.52 -22.25
N VAL A 139 -1.84 10.66 -23.56
CA VAL A 139 -0.78 10.55 -24.54
C VAL A 139 0.09 11.77 -24.31
N SER A 140 1.24 11.59 -23.67
CA SER A 140 2.27 12.60 -23.62
C SER A 140 2.81 12.80 -25.03
N GLU A 141 2.38 13.88 -25.70
CA GLU A 141 3.09 14.47 -26.85
C GLU A 141 4.43 15.07 -26.42
#